data_AF-A0AAJ1FPL3-F1
#
_entry.id   AF-A0AAJ1FPL3-F1
#
_cell.length_a   1.000
_cell.length_b   1.000
_cell.length_c   1.000
_cell.angle_alpha   90.00
_cell.angle_beta   90.00
_cell.angle_gamma   90.00
#
_symmetry.space_group_name_H-M   'P 1'
#
loop_
_entity.id
_entity.type
_entity.pdbx_description
1 polymer ?
#
loop_
_entity_poly.entity_id
_entity_poly.type
_entity_poly.pdbx_seq_one_letter_code
_entity_poly.pdbx_strand_id
1 'polypeptide(L)'
;MKQLLWICAGLLLTLATVLGAFHLFYDYEYRKIRPLCGEWHSTLDDTRLVIEPCGDKFRITITRRGTSETHLLHYKDCVYYTTYGGHRVDLFYTPSADALLLVPGGAFKRTSKLKDYEQ
;
A
#
# COMPACT_ATOMS: atom_id res chain seq x y z
N MET A 1 40.44 12.42 -23.54
CA MET A 1 39.13 13.10 -23.50
C MET A 1 37.99 12.22 -24.01
N LYS A 2 38.05 11.67 -25.23
CA LYS A 2 36.98 10.82 -25.81
C LYS A 2 36.60 9.63 -24.91
N GLN A 3 37.58 8.89 -24.40
CA GLN A 3 37.33 7.69 -23.59
C GLN A 3 36.63 8.00 -22.24
N LEU A 4 37.00 9.11 -21.60
CA LEU A 4 36.37 9.57 -20.35
C LEU A 4 34.89 9.94 -20.58
N LEU A 5 34.57 10.59 -21.70
CA LEU A 5 33.20 10.92 -22.07
C LEU A 5 32.33 9.67 -22.28
N TRP A 6 32.89 8.64 -22.91
CA TRP A 6 32.19 7.35 -23.08
C TRP A 6 31.93 6.64 -21.76
N ILE A 7 32.88 6.69 -20.81
CA ILE A 7 32.71 6.13 -19.47
C ILE A 7 31.63 6.91 -18.70
N CYS A 8 31.67 8.25 -18.74
CA CYS A 8 30.64 9.08 -18.10
C CYS A 8 29.25 8.84 -18.71
N ALA A 9 29.14 8.75 -20.04
CA ALA A 9 27.88 8.45 -20.71
C ALA A 9 27.33 7.07 -20.31
N GLY A 10 28.20 6.05 -20.24
CA GLY A 10 27.83 4.71 -19.76
C GLY A 10 27.34 4.73 -18.32
N LEU A 11 28.05 5.41 -17.41
CA LEU A 11 27.65 5.54 -16.00
C LEU A 11 26.31 6.26 -15.86
N LEU A 12 26.12 7.37 -16.57
CA LEU A 12 24.85 8.12 -16.57
C LEU A 12 23.70 7.27 -17.10
N LEU A 13 23.92 6.48 -18.16
CA LEU A 13 22.91 5.57 -18.69
C LEU A 13 22.54 4.51 -17.64
N THR A 14 23.52 3.90 -16.99
CA THR A 14 23.24 2.91 -15.92
C THR A 14 22.48 3.53 -14.76
N LEU A 15 22.86 4.73 -14.31
CA LEU A 15 22.18 5.45 -13.24
C LEU A 15 20.72 5.77 -13.62
N ALA A 16 20.50 6.26 -14.84
CA ALA A 16 19.15 6.54 -15.35
C ALA A 16 18.29 5.27 -15.42
N THR A 17 18.85 4.13 -15.83
CA THR A 17 18.12 2.86 -15.85
C THR A 17 17.75 2.38 -14.45
N VAL A 18 18.65 2.50 -13.47
CA VAL A 18 18.40 2.12 -12.07
C VAL A 18 17.33 3.02 -11.45
N LEU A 19 17.44 4.35 -11.64
CA LEU A 19 16.44 5.31 -11.16
C LEU A 19 15.08 5.06 -11.82
N GLY A 20 15.04 4.83 -13.13
CA GLY A 20 13.81 4.52 -13.85
C GLY A 20 13.14 3.24 -13.34
N ALA A 21 13.91 2.17 -13.12
CA ALA A 21 13.38 0.92 -12.56
C ALA A 21 12.87 1.11 -11.13
N PHE A 22 13.59 1.88 -10.29
CA PHE A 22 13.16 2.20 -8.93
C PHE A 22 11.83 2.97 -8.93
N HIS A 23 11.70 4.00 -9.77
CA HIS A 23 10.46 4.75 -9.91
C HIS A 23 9.31 3.88 -10.38
N LEU A 24 9.51 3.00 -11.36
CA LEU A 24 8.47 2.10 -11.84
C LEU A 24 8.01 1.12 -10.76
N PHE A 25 8.94 0.57 -9.97
CA PHE A 25 8.60 -0.36 -8.88
C PHE A 25 7.85 0.35 -7.75
N TYR A 26 8.33 1.51 -7.31
CA TYR A 26 7.71 2.28 -6.24
C TYR A 26 6.32 2.81 -6.64
N ASP A 27 6.21 3.35 -7.86
CA ASP A 27 4.94 3.81 -8.41
C ASP A 27 3.95 2.65 -8.63
N TYR A 28 4.46 1.42 -8.82
CA TYR A 28 3.61 0.24 -8.89
C TYR A 28 3.00 -0.13 -7.52
N GLU A 29 3.78 -0.21 -6.45
CA GLU A 29 3.24 -0.45 -5.09
C GLU A 29 2.24 0.64 -4.69
N TYR A 30 2.60 1.90 -4.96
CA TYR A 30 1.76 3.05 -4.70
C TYR A 30 0.40 2.93 -5.41
N ARG A 31 0.39 2.58 -6.70
CA ARG A 31 -0.84 2.36 -7.49
C ARG A 31 -1.69 1.19 -6.99
N LYS A 32 -1.10 0.19 -6.31
CA LYS A 32 -1.85 -0.95 -5.76
C LYS A 32 -2.47 -0.64 -4.40
N ILE A 33 -1.79 0.12 -3.55
CA ILE A 33 -2.26 0.39 -2.18
C ILE A 33 -3.10 1.67 -2.09
N ARG A 34 -2.75 2.73 -2.85
CA ARG A 34 -3.48 4.01 -2.81
C ARG A 34 -5.00 3.88 -2.99
N PRO A 35 -5.53 3.05 -3.90
CA PRO A 35 -6.98 2.88 -4.03
C PRO A 35 -7.66 2.34 -2.78
N LEU A 36 -6.89 1.74 -1.84
CA LEU A 36 -7.42 1.21 -0.60
C LEU A 36 -7.59 2.28 0.48
N CYS A 37 -7.01 3.47 0.31
CA CYS A 37 -7.09 4.53 1.31
C CYS A 37 -8.53 4.96 1.61
N GLY A 38 -8.86 5.10 2.88
CA GLY A 38 -10.19 5.46 3.37
C GLY A 38 -10.60 4.66 4.59
N GLU A 39 -11.83 4.91 5.05
CA GLU A 39 -12.44 4.19 6.17
C GLU A 39 -13.32 3.05 5.66
N TRP A 40 -13.17 1.90 6.29
CA TRP A 40 -13.90 0.69 5.98
C TRP A 40 -14.51 0.07 7.23
N HIS A 41 -15.69 -0.49 7.07
CA HIS A 41 -16.46 -1.13 8.14
C HIS A 41 -16.65 -2.61 7.85
N SER A 42 -16.48 -3.43 8.87
CA SER A 42 -16.75 -4.86 8.83
C SER A 42 -18.21 -5.12 8.45
N THR A 43 -18.43 -6.16 7.66
CA THR A 43 -19.77 -6.62 7.30
C THR A 43 -20.39 -7.54 8.35
N LEU A 44 -19.63 -7.91 9.39
CA LEU A 44 -20.04 -8.89 10.40
C LEU A 44 -20.16 -8.29 11.81
N ASP A 45 -19.34 -7.30 12.15
CA ASP A 45 -19.27 -6.73 13.48
C ASP A 45 -18.92 -5.23 13.45
N ASP A 46 -18.66 -4.65 14.63
CA ASP A 46 -18.33 -3.23 14.81
C ASP A 46 -16.87 -2.88 14.46
N THR A 47 -16.10 -3.83 13.91
CA THR A 47 -14.71 -3.61 13.54
C THR A 47 -14.61 -2.56 12.43
N ARG A 48 -13.72 -1.60 12.64
CA ARG A 48 -13.39 -0.57 11.65
C ARG A 48 -11.93 -0.69 11.25
N LEU A 49 -11.62 -0.37 10.00
CA LEU A 49 -10.26 -0.19 9.57
C LEU A 49 -10.10 1.10 8.79
N VAL A 50 -8.96 1.75 8.95
CA VAL A 50 -8.57 2.94 8.20
C VAL A 50 -7.26 2.65 7.50
N ILE A 51 -7.21 2.89 6.20
CA ILE A 51 -5.98 2.83 5.41
C ILE A 51 -5.62 4.24 4.98
N GLU A 52 -4.39 4.65 5.21
CA GLU A 52 -3.93 6.00 4.89
C GLU A 52 -2.43 6.05 4.58
N PRO A 53 -1.98 7.09 3.85
CA PRO A 53 -0.55 7.34 3.66
C PRO A 53 0.17 7.58 4.99
N CYS A 54 1.40 7.08 5.09
CA CYS A 54 2.30 7.29 6.22
C CYS A 54 3.72 7.48 5.68
N GLY A 55 4.12 8.73 5.46
CA GLY A 55 5.36 9.06 4.76
C GLY A 55 5.32 8.57 3.32
N ASP A 56 6.32 7.76 2.94
CA ASP A 56 6.45 7.09 1.65
C ASP A 56 5.70 5.74 1.57
N LYS A 57 5.00 5.36 2.65
CA LYS A 57 4.29 4.08 2.76
C LYS A 57 2.82 4.29 3.07
N PHE A 58 2.14 3.19 3.37
CA PHE A 58 0.77 3.19 3.83
C PHE A 58 0.69 2.42 5.13
N ARG A 59 -0.26 2.80 5.98
CA ARG A 59 -0.59 2.06 7.20
C ARG A 59 -2.05 1.66 7.19
N ILE A 60 -2.33 0.56 7.86
CA ILE A 60 -3.67 0.11 8.21
C ILE A 60 -3.81 0.20 9.73
N THR A 61 -4.87 0.84 10.20
CA THR A 61 -5.28 0.84 11.61
C THR A 61 -6.58 0.09 11.74
N ILE A 62 -6.63 -0.93 12.59
CA ILE A 62 -7.80 -1.78 12.81
C ILE A 62 -8.28 -1.54 14.23
N THR A 63 -9.52 -1.10 14.39
CA THR A 63 -10.16 -0.85 15.69
C THR A 63 -11.25 -1.87 15.92
N ARG A 64 -11.12 -2.66 17.00
CA ARG A 64 -12.09 -3.65 17.42
C ARG A 64 -12.40 -3.47 18.91
N ARG A 65 -13.67 -3.30 19.27
CA ARG A 65 -14.14 -3.17 20.67
C ARG A 65 -13.34 -2.16 21.51
N GLY A 66 -12.93 -1.04 20.90
CA GLY A 66 -12.16 0.02 21.56
C GLY A 66 -10.65 -0.19 21.65
N THR A 67 -10.11 -1.29 21.11
CA THR A 67 -8.66 -1.50 20.95
C THR A 67 -8.27 -1.27 19.50
N SER A 68 -7.16 -0.56 19.26
CA SER A 68 -6.64 -0.28 17.93
C SER A 68 -5.24 -0.87 17.75
N GLU A 69 -5.01 -1.50 16.61
CA GLU A 69 -3.69 -1.97 16.17
C GLU A 69 -3.34 -1.29 14.84
N THR A 70 -2.06 -0.92 14.68
CA THR A 70 -1.59 -0.24 13.46
C THR A 70 -0.40 -0.98 12.86
N HIS A 71 -0.48 -1.26 11.56
CA HIS A 71 0.55 -1.96 10.82
C HIS A 71 0.90 -1.23 9.52
N LEU A 72 2.15 -1.37 9.08
CA LEU A 72 2.55 -0.94 7.74
C LEU A 72 2.02 -1.93 6.71
N LEU A 73 1.53 -1.40 5.58
CA LEU A 73 1.16 -2.18 4.43
C LEU A 73 2.36 -2.38 3.52
N HIS A 74 2.41 -3.57 2.93
CA HIS A 74 3.43 -3.99 1.98
C HIS A 74 2.75 -4.57 0.74
N TYR A 75 3.45 -4.52 -0.39
CA TYR A 75 3.04 -5.20 -1.60
C TYR A 75 4.11 -6.21 -2.03
N LYS A 76 3.68 -7.41 -2.42
CA LYS A 76 4.55 -8.38 -3.09
C LYS A 76 3.77 -9.07 -4.21
N ASP A 77 2.94 -10.04 -3.83
CA ASP A 77 2.00 -10.72 -4.73
C ASP A 77 0.58 -10.13 -4.57
N CYS A 78 0.25 -9.75 -3.33
CA CYS A 78 -0.94 -9.02 -2.92
C CYS A 78 -0.53 -7.95 -1.88
N VAL A 79 -1.46 -7.06 -1.54
CA VAL A 79 -1.28 -6.13 -0.42
C VAL A 79 -1.39 -6.94 0.87
N TYR A 80 -0.51 -6.72 1.84
CA TYR A 80 -0.55 -7.44 3.11
C TYR A 80 0.03 -6.60 4.25
N TYR A 81 -0.24 -7.03 5.49
CA TYR A 81 0.52 -6.61 6.66
C TYR A 81 0.88 -7.82 7.53
N THR A 82 1.80 -7.61 8.47
CA THR A 82 2.18 -8.60 9.48
C THR A 82 1.71 -8.13 10.85
N THR A 83 0.94 -8.97 11.55
CA THR A 83 0.48 -8.68 12.91
C THR A 83 1.66 -8.61 13.88
N TYR A 84 1.46 -8.06 15.08
CA TYR A 84 2.50 -8.08 16.11
C TYR A 84 2.92 -9.50 16.53
N GLY A 85 2.05 -10.50 16.34
CA GLY A 85 2.37 -11.92 16.52
C GLY A 85 3.13 -12.57 15.36
N GLY A 86 3.49 -11.81 14.33
CA GLY A 86 4.24 -12.32 13.16
C GLY A 86 3.38 -13.03 12.11
N HIS A 87 2.04 -12.96 12.21
CA HIS A 87 1.15 -13.58 11.24
C HIS A 87 0.87 -12.64 10.07
N ARG A 88 0.89 -13.19 8.86
CA ARG A 88 0.56 -12.44 7.64
C ARG A 88 -0.95 -12.37 7.44
N VAL A 89 -1.43 -11.19 7.06
CA VAL A 89 -2.82 -10.92 6.65
C VAL A 89 -2.81 -10.28 5.28
N ASP A 90 -3.41 -10.96 4.31
CA ASP A 90 -3.51 -10.51 2.93
C ASP A 90 -4.79 -9.70 2.70
N LEU A 91 -4.70 -8.67 1.86
CA LEU A 91 -5.78 -7.77 1.49
C LEU A 91 -6.13 -7.94 0.01
N PHE A 92 -7.41 -8.20 -0.26
CA PHE A 92 -7.95 -8.32 -1.60
C PHE A 92 -9.06 -7.29 -1.81
N TYR A 93 -8.85 -6.38 -2.76
CA TYR A 93 -9.81 -5.35 -3.11
C TYR A 93 -10.56 -5.71 -4.38
N THR A 94 -11.89 -5.62 -4.33
CA THR A 94 -12.78 -5.83 -5.49
C THR A 94 -13.39 -4.49 -5.89
N PRO A 95 -12.85 -3.81 -6.93
CA PRO A 95 -13.29 -2.46 -7.29
C PRO A 95 -14.77 -2.35 -7.65
N SER A 96 -15.34 -3.36 -8.33
CA SER A 96 -16.75 -3.36 -8.76
C SER A 96 -17.74 -3.36 -7.60
N ALA A 97 -17.34 -3.86 -6.43
CA ALA A 97 -18.17 -3.95 -5.23
C ALA A 97 -17.75 -2.95 -4.14
N ASP A 98 -16.70 -2.16 -4.37
CA ASP A 98 -15.99 -1.36 -3.37
C ASP A 98 -15.83 -2.11 -2.03
N ALA A 99 -15.35 -3.35 -2.14
CA ALA A 99 -15.26 -4.30 -1.04
C ALA A 99 -13.81 -4.73 -0.81
N LEU A 100 -13.42 -4.82 0.45
CA LEU A 100 -12.09 -5.23 0.89
C LEU A 100 -12.20 -6.51 1.71
N LEU A 101 -11.44 -7.54 1.35
CA LEU A 101 -11.35 -8.79 2.08
C LEU A 101 -9.98 -8.92 2.73
N LEU A 102 -9.95 -9.17 4.04
CA LEU A 102 -8.75 -9.55 4.78
C LEU A 102 -8.72 -11.07 4.97
N VAL A 103 -7.57 -11.69 4.70
CA VAL A 103 -7.36 -13.14 4.84
C VAL A 103 -6.12 -13.40 5.70
N PRO A 104 -6.29 -13.84 6.96
CA PRO A 104 -7.55 -13.90 7.72
C PRO A 104 -8.02 -12.50 8.18
N GLY A 105 -9.33 -12.30 8.36
CA GLY A 105 -9.84 -11.03 8.94
C GLY A 105 -11.25 -10.61 8.52
N GLY A 106 -11.79 -11.19 7.44
CA GLY A 106 -13.18 -10.98 7.03
C GLY A 106 -13.37 -9.86 6.01
N ALA A 107 -14.63 -9.58 5.67
CA ALA A 107 -15.00 -8.67 4.59
C ALA A 107 -15.48 -7.31 5.11
N PHE A 108 -15.07 -6.25 4.43
CA PHE A 108 -15.29 -4.86 4.77
C PHE A 108 -15.89 -4.10 3.59
N LYS A 109 -16.75 -3.13 3.89
CA LYS A 109 -17.27 -2.15 2.93
C LYS A 109 -16.77 -0.76 3.26
N ARG A 110 -16.51 0.02 2.22
CA ARG A 110 -16.05 1.39 2.40
C ARG A 110 -17.21 2.29 2.81
N THR A 111 -16.97 3.12 3.83
CA THR A 111 -17.95 4.12 4.29
C THR A 111 -17.64 5.50 3.73
N SER A 112 -16.36 5.80 3.52
CA SER A 112 -15.93 6.99 2.78
C SER A 112 -14.60 6.73 2.07
N LYS A 113 -14.45 7.30 0.87
CA LYS A 113 -13.12 7.41 0.24
C LYS A 113 -12.38 8.53 0.94
N LEU A 114 -11.10 8.31 1.26
CA LEU A 114 -10.25 9.39 1.73
C LEU A 114 -10.31 10.51 0.66
N LYS A 115 -10.55 11.75 1.05
CA LYS A 115 -10.49 12.88 0.11
C LYS A 115 -9.12 12.85 -0.56
N ASP A 116 -9.08 13.11 -1.87
CA ASP A 116 -7.82 13.31 -2.58
C ASP A 116 -7.08 14.48 -1.93
N TYR A 117 -6.09 14.18 -1.10
CA TYR A 117 -5.09 15.15 -0.66
C TYR A 117 -4.07 15.33 -1.79
N GLU A 118 -4.54 15.74 -2.97
CA GLU A 118 -3.71 16.33 -4.01
C GLU A 118 -3.96 17.85 -3.97
N GLN A 119 -3.16 18.53 -3.15
CA GLN A 119 -2.90 19.97 -3.23
C GLN A 119 -1.41 20.19 -3.37
#